data_AF-A0ABD5DXI1-F1
#
_entry.id   AF-A0ABD5DXI1-F1
#
_cell.length_a   1.000
_cell.length_b   1.000
_cell.length_c   1.000
_cell.angle_alpha   90.00
_cell.angle_beta   90.00
_cell.angle_gamma   90.00
#
_symmetry.space_group_name_H-M   'P 1'
#
loop_
_entity.id
_entity.type
_entity.pdbx_description
1 polymer ?
#
loop_
_entity_poly.entity_id
_entity_poly.type
_entity_poly.pdbx_seq_one_letter_code
_entity_poly.pdbx_strand_id
1 'polypeptide(L)' 'GDARLTKNPLQIINGSIAVPDAPGLGVELDWEQVRRAHEAYKALPGGARNDAGPMQYLIPGWTFDRKRPVFGRH' A
#
# COMPACT_ATOMS: atom_id res chain seq x y z
N GLY A 1 5.96 7.78 7.31
CA GLY A 1 5.71 7.80 5.86
C GLY A 1 4.68 8.87 5.60
N ASP A 2 4.90 9.71 4.60
CA ASP A 2 4.20 11.00 4.49
C ASP A 2 2.86 10.88 3.74
N ALA A 3 2.55 9.68 3.22
CA ALA A 3 1.29 9.35 2.58
C ALA A 3 0.21 8.99 3.62
N ARG A 4 -0.33 10.01 4.30
CA ARG A 4 -1.51 9.89 5.19
C ARG A 4 -2.78 10.28 4.45
N LEU A 5 -3.92 9.66 4.76
CA LEU A 5 -5.25 10.01 4.21
C LEU A 5 -6.19 10.62 5.25
N THR A 6 -5.81 10.56 6.52
CA THR A 6 -6.55 11.10 7.65
C THR A 6 -5.75 12.24 8.29
N LYS A 7 -6.45 13.13 9.02
CA LYS A 7 -5.79 14.22 9.75
C LYS A 7 -4.88 13.69 10.84
N ASN A 8 -5.36 12.70 11.59
CA ASN A 8 -4.64 12.06 12.70
C ASN A 8 -4.63 10.53 12.50
N PRO A 9 -3.62 9.96 11.82
CA PRO A 9 -3.45 8.51 11.74
C PRO A 9 -3.21 7.90 13.12
N LEU A 10 -3.80 6.73 13.37
CA LEU A 10 -3.51 5.97 14.58
C LEU A 10 -2.03 5.58 14.61
N GLN A 11 -1.47 5.55 15.81
CA GLN A 11 -0.06 5.28 16.03
C GLN A 11 0.15 3.85 16.51
N ILE A 12 1.22 3.22 16.02
CA ILE A 12 1.71 1.97 16.58
C ILE A 12 2.72 2.33 17.67
N ILE A 13 2.39 2.03 18.92
CA ILE A 13 3.24 2.28 20.08
C ILE A 13 3.42 0.93 20.79
N ASN A 14 4.66 0.55 21.08
CA ASN A 14 5.00 -0.73 21.71
C ASN A 14 4.39 -1.95 20.97
N GLY A 15 4.36 -1.90 19.64
CA GLY A 15 3.85 -2.99 18.80
C GLY A 15 2.32 -3.11 18.76
N SER A 16 1.58 -2.12 19.26
CA SER A 16 0.11 -2.14 19.34
C SER A 16 -0.50 -0.81 18.91
N ILE A 17 -1.79 -0.83 18.55
CA ILE A 17 -2.60 0.37 18.29
C ILE A 17 -3.65 0.48 19.38
N ALA A 18 -3.75 1.64 20.03
CA ALA A 18 -4.82 1.90 20.99
C ALA A 18 -6.17 2.05 20.27
N VAL A 19 -7.22 1.43 20.80
CA VAL A 19 -8.59 1.62 20.31
C VAL A 19 -9.05 3.03 20.68
N PRO A 20 -9.50 3.88 19.72
CA PRO A 20 -9.96 5.23 20.04
C PRO A 20 -11.27 5.23 20.83
N ASP A 21 -11.40 6.16 21.78
CA ASP A 21 -12.65 6.39 22.52
C ASP A 21 -13.68 7.22 21.73
N ALA A 22 -13.26 7.82 20.60
CA ALA A 22 -14.14 8.62 19.76
C ALA A 22 -15.14 7.73 18.98
N PRO A 23 -16.36 8.21 18.69
CA PRO A 23 -17.36 7.44 17.95
C PRO A 23 -16.92 7.01 16.54
N GLY A 24 -17.56 5.94 16.04
CA GLY A 24 -17.30 5.42 14.70
C GLY A 24 -15.92 4.79 14.57
N LEU A 25 -15.20 5.10 13.49
CA LEU A 25 -13.84 4.60 13.26
C LEU A 25 -12.76 5.39 14.05
N GLY A 26 -13.12 6.49 14.71
CA GLY A 26 -12.16 7.33 15.45
C GLY A 26 -11.15 8.08 14.58
N VAL A 27 -11.48 8.34 13.31
CA VAL A 27 -10.61 9.07 12.36
C VAL A 27 -11.39 10.13 11.58
N GLU A 28 -10.68 11.18 11.15
CA GLU A 28 -11.21 12.22 10.28
C GLU A 28 -10.41 12.25 8.97
N LEU A 29 -11.13 12.31 7.83
CA LEU A 29 -10.50 12.42 6.51
C LEU A 29 -9.74 13.74 6.35
N ASP A 30 -8.59 13.66 5.69
CA ASP A 30 -7.90 14.82 5.13
C ASP A 30 -8.18 14.87 3.62
N TRP A 31 -9.12 15.72 3.21
CA TRP A 31 -9.56 15.80 1.81
C TRP A 31 -8.48 16.31 0.86
N GLU A 32 -7.51 17.10 1.33
CA GLU A 32 -6.39 17.53 0.51
C GLU A 32 -5.51 16.33 0.18
N GLN A 33 -5.21 15.51 1.18
CA GLN A 33 -4.43 14.29 0.99
C GLN A 33 -5.15 13.25 0.13
N VAL A 34 -6.46 13.07 0.32
CA VAL A 34 -7.28 12.19 -0.54
C VAL A 34 -7.20 12.64 -2.00
N ARG A 35 -7.33 13.94 -2.27
CA ARG A 35 -7.17 14.49 -3.62
C ARG A 35 -5.77 14.23 -4.19
N ARG A 36 -4.71 14.42 -3.41
CA ARG A 36 -3.33 14.13 -3.83
C ARG A 36 -3.16 12.65 -4.20
N ALA A 37 -3.70 11.74 -3.39
CA ALA A 37 -3.68 10.30 -3.69
C ALA A 37 -4.49 9.95 -4.95
N HIS A 38 -5.63 10.62 -5.16
CA HIS A 38 -6.43 10.45 -6.37
C HIS A 38 -5.70 10.92 -7.64
N GLU A 39 -5.03 12.08 -7.61
CA GLU A 39 -4.22 12.54 -8.75
C GLU A 39 -3.02 11.62 -9.00
N ALA A 40 -2.39 11.10 -7.95
CA ALA A 40 -1.33 10.09 -8.08
C ALA A 40 -1.86 8.81 -8.78
N TYR A 41 -3.06 8.34 -8.41
CA TYR A 41 -3.70 7.21 -9.08
C TYR A 41 -3.96 7.50 -10.56
N LYS A 42 -4.51 8.67 -10.90
CA LYS A 42 -4.79 9.06 -12.30
C LYS A 42 -3.54 9.15 -13.17
N ALA A 43 -2.38 9.43 -12.57
CA ALA A 43 -1.10 9.52 -13.29
C ALA A 43 -0.48 8.15 -13.62
N LEU A 44 -0.95 7.06 -12.99
CA LEU A 44 -0.43 5.72 -13.24
C LEU A 44 -1.07 5.10 -14.50
N PRO A 45 -0.33 4.27 -15.26
CA PRO A 45 -0.95 3.42 -16.26
C PRO A 45 -1.97 2.51 -15.56
N GLY A 46 -3.20 2.50 -16.07
CA GLY A 46 -4.31 1.77 -15.46
C GLY A 46 -4.01 0.27 -15.35
N GLY A 47 -4.45 -0.34 -14.25
CA GLY A 47 -4.31 -1.78 -14.06
C GLY A 47 -4.61 -2.22 -12.64
N ALA A 48 -4.76 -3.53 -12.47
CA ALA A 48 -4.70 -4.16 -11.16
C ALA A 48 -3.24 -4.41 -10.75
N ARG A 49 -3.03 -4.69 -9.47
CA ARG A 49 -1.70 -5.08 -8.95
C ARG A 49 -1.13 -6.26 -9.74
N ASN A 50 0.10 -6.12 -10.22
CA ASN A 50 0.85 -7.18 -10.87
C ASN A 50 2.33 -7.17 -10.42
N ASP A 51 2.64 -8.02 -9.44
CA ASP A 51 3.98 -8.14 -8.86
C ASP A 51 4.99 -8.75 -9.86
N ALA A 52 4.52 -9.42 -10.91
CA ALA A 52 5.39 -10.02 -11.93
C ALA A 52 6.07 -8.97 -12.81
N GLY A 53 5.48 -7.77 -12.95
CA GLY A 53 6.04 -6.68 -13.76
C GLY A 53 7.39 -6.21 -13.22
N PRO A 54 7.46 -5.74 -11.96
CA PRO A 54 8.74 -5.37 -11.33
C PRO A 54 9.76 -6.52 -11.28
N MET A 55 9.31 -7.77 -11.14
CA MET A 55 10.22 -8.93 -11.14
C MET A 55 10.98 -9.11 -12.46
N GLN A 56 10.48 -8.60 -13.59
CA GLN A 56 11.19 -8.69 -14.88
C GLN A 56 12.53 -7.95 -14.87
N TYR A 57 12.69 -6.92 -14.03
CA TYR A 57 13.96 -6.20 -13.87
C TYR A 57 15.01 -7.00 -13.09
N LEU A 58 14.58 -8.00 -12.31
CA LEU A 58 15.46 -8.86 -11.52
C LEU A 58 15.77 -10.18 -12.23
N ILE A 59 14.75 -10.80 -12.83
CA ILE A 59 14.85 -12.07 -13.56
C ILE A 59 13.99 -11.95 -14.84
N PRO A 60 14.59 -11.74 -16.02
CA PRO A 60 13.85 -11.71 -17.28
C PRO A 60 13.09 -13.02 -17.50
N GLY A 61 11.80 -12.95 -17.80
CA GLY A 61 10.92 -14.12 -17.97
C GLY A 61 10.42 -14.71 -16.64
N TRP A 62 10.54 -13.98 -15.52
CA TRP A 62 9.97 -14.42 -14.25
C TRP A 62 8.46 -14.59 -14.34
N THR A 63 7.95 -15.69 -13.78
CA THR A 63 6.52 -15.98 -13.67
C THR A 63 6.17 -16.40 -12.24
N PHE A 64 4.91 -16.20 -11.83
CA PHE A 64 4.45 -16.70 -10.54
C PHE A 64 4.43 -18.24 -10.52
N ASP A 65 4.86 -18.82 -9.40
CA ASP A 65 4.74 -20.24 -9.12
C ASP A 65 4.33 -20.43 -7.66
N ARG A 66 3.11 -20.93 -7.43
CA ARG A 66 2.53 -21.09 -6.08
C ARG A 66 3.27 -22.11 -5.20
N LYS A 67 4.20 -22.89 -5.75
CA LYS A 67 4.95 -23.93 -5.06
C LYS A 67 6.46 -23.67 -5.01
N ARG A 68 6.91 -22.50 -5.48
CA ARG A 68 8.33 -22.15 -5.50
C ARG A 68 8.55 -20.74 -4.95
N PRO A 69 9.58 -20.54 -4.12
CA PRO A 69 10.01 -19.19 -3.72
C PRO A 69 10.36 -18.32 -4.95
N VAL A 70 10.27 -16.99 -4.81
CA VAL A 70 10.52 -16.03 -5.90
C VAL A 70 11.87 -16.27 -6.61
N PHE A 71 12.92 -16.54 -5.83
CA PHE A 71 14.29 -16.81 -6.29
C PHE A 71 14.66 -18.30 -6.27
N GLY A 72 13.69 -19.21 -6.17
CA GLY A 72 13.95 -20.66 -6.16
C GLY A 72 14.24 -21.26 -7.55
N ARG A 73 14.54 -20.44 -8.56
CA ARG A 73 14.97 -20.89 -9.89
C ARG A 73 16.49 -21.01 -9.86
N HIS A 74 17.00 -22.20 -10.17
CA HIS A 74 18.43 -22.46 -10.31
C HIS A 74 18.85 -22.29 -11.77
#